data_AF-A0A832THG8-F1
#
_entry.id   AF-A0A832THG8-F1
#
_cell.length_a   1.000
_cell.length_b   1.000
_cell.length_c   1.000
_cell.angle_alpha   90.00
_cell.angle_beta   90.00
_cell.angle_gamma   90.00
#
_symmetry.space_group_name_H-M   'P 1'
#
loop_
_entity.id
_entity.type
_entity.pdbx_description
1 polymer ?
#
loop_
_entity_poly.entity_id
_entity_poly.type
_entity_poly.pdbx_seq_one_letter_code
_entity_poly.pdbx_strand_id
1 'polypeptide(L)'
;MLIVDETISQALTSLATEIISAIPSIILFLIIVFIGYVVAEIVSTVIHRILVRLFSHSTIQISAGLVAGTVKALIILISLSIGLTVVSLGPASVYVSAVARYLPYLAGAILLLTLGITLVNILIDYMGRQMVVNDPFMSTIFNVLKFGLYAIIITLAATLAIFYWVPFISPYLFYDIIIGSIVLLFSFTIIDKAIDSISKSDPNATYITTYGRFLLYTIFLVIAIAIIVQPFSSVLSILQTLAWGLAIAFAILLIPLIYSLIKRMATELK
;
A
#
# COMPACT_ATOMS: atom_id res chain seq x y z
N MET A 1 31.87 1.64 53.18
CA MET A 1 32.08 0.30 52.58
C MET A 1 30.94 -0.65 52.93
N LEU A 2 30.50 -0.75 54.20
CA LEU A 2 29.36 -1.61 54.62
C LEU A 2 27.99 -1.30 53.99
N ILE A 3 27.70 -0.07 53.58
CA ILE A 3 26.39 0.30 52.99
C ILE A 3 26.25 -0.18 51.52
N VAL A 4 27.37 -0.40 50.82
CA VAL A 4 27.38 -0.81 49.41
C VAL A 4 27.14 -2.33 49.29
N ASP A 5 27.65 -3.12 50.23
CA ASP A 5 27.44 -4.57 50.21
C ASP A 5 25.98 -4.96 50.55
N GLU A 6 25.32 -4.24 51.46
CA GLU A 6 23.90 -4.48 51.75
C GLU A 6 22.98 -4.13 50.57
N THR A 7 23.28 -3.06 49.84
CA THR A 7 22.47 -2.63 48.68
C THR A 7 22.62 -3.56 47.48
N ILE A 8 23.82 -4.09 47.23
CA ILE A 8 24.05 -5.10 46.17
C ILE A 8 23.41 -6.43 46.55
N SER A 9 23.55 -6.88 47.80
CA SER A 9 22.92 -8.11 48.28
C SER A 9 21.40 -8.04 48.23
N GLN A 10 20.81 -6.89 48.57
CA GLN A 10 19.36 -6.67 48.45
C GLN A 10 18.91 -6.66 46.99
N ALA A 11 19.64 -5.99 46.09
CA ALA A 11 19.34 -5.97 44.65
C ALA A 11 19.42 -7.37 44.01
N LEU A 12 20.41 -8.18 44.38
CA LEU A 12 20.53 -9.57 43.91
C LEU A 12 19.41 -10.45 44.46
N THR A 13 19.03 -10.24 45.72
CA THR A 13 17.91 -10.99 46.33
C THR A 13 16.57 -10.62 45.71
N SER A 14 16.34 -9.33 45.38
CA SER A 14 15.13 -8.89 44.69
C SER A 14 15.05 -9.38 43.24
N LEU A 15 16.19 -9.44 42.53
CA LEU A 15 16.24 -10.02 41.18
C LEU A 15 15.98 -11.53 41.22
N ALA A 16 16.52 -12.24 42.20
CA ALA A 16 16.30 -13.67 42.37
C ALA A 16 14.82 -13.99 42.66
N THR A 17 14.15 -13.21 43.51
CA THR A 17 12.73 -13.42 43.81
C THR A 17 11.83 -13.05 42.62
N GLU A 18 12.16 -12.00 41.86
CA GLU A 18 11.46 -11.66 40.61
C GLU A 18 11.56 -12.79 39.58
N ILE A 19 12.75 -13.35 39.35
CA ILE A 19 12.94 -14.46 38.39
C ILE A 19 12.16 -15.71 38.84
N ILE A 20 12.22 -16.07 40.13
CA ILE A 20 11.52 -17.25 40.65
C ILE A 20 10.00 -17.07 40.55
N SER A 21 9.49 -15.86 40.83
CA SER A 21 8.06 -15.56 40.71
C SER A 21 7.55 -15.50 39.27
N ALA A 22 8.44 -15.32 38.28
CA ALA A 22 8.09 -15.34 36.86
C ALA A 22 7.88 -16.75 36.31
N ILE A 23 8.46 -17.80 36.92
CA ILE A 23 8.42 -19.18 36.42
C ILE A 23 6.99 -19.67 36.12
N PRO A 24 6.00 -19.51 37.01
CA PRO A 24 4.63 -19.96 36.74
C PRO A 24 4.01 -19.28 35.51
N SER A 25 4.30 -18.00 35.31
CA SER A 25 3.78 -17.23 34.17
C SER A 25 4.38 -17.68 32.83
N ILE A 26 5.66 -18.08 32.83
CA ILE A 26 6.34 -18.62 31.66
C ILE A 26 5.77 -20.00 31.30
N ILE A 27 5.48 -20.85 32.29
CA ILE A 27 4.83 -22.15 32.05
C ILE A 27 3.45 -21.95 31.43
N LEU A 28 2.65 -21.01 31.96
CA LEU A 28 1.33 -20.69 31.40
C LEU A 28 1.43 -20.17 29.96
N PHE A 29 2.40 -19.30 29.68
CA PHE A 29 2.71 -18.84 28.33
C PHE A 29 2.97 -20.00 27.37
N LEU A 30 3.83 -20.94 27.74
CA LEU A 30 4.17 -22.09 26.92
C LEU A 30 2.93 -22.95 26.62
N ILE A 31 2.07 -23.17 27.62
CA ILE A 31 0.82 -23.92 27.44
C ILE A 31 -0.10 -23.21 26.44
N ILE A 32 -0.29 -21.90 26.58
CA ILE A 32 -1.14 -21.11 25.67
C ILE A 32 -0.63 -21.17 24.23
N VAL A 33 0.68 -20.98 24.03
CA VAL A 33 1.31 -21.02 22.71
C VAL A 33 1.22 -22.43 22.10
N PHE A 34 1.42 -23.46 22.92
CA PHE A 34 1.32 -24.85 22.47
C PHE A 34 -0.11 -25.18 22.00
N ILE A 35 -1.12 -24.82 22.79
CA ILE A 35 -2.53 -25.02 22.41
C ILE A 35 -2.83 -24.26 21.12
N GLY A 36 -2.41 -22.98 21.02
CA GLY A 36 -2.65 -22.19 19.82
C GLY A 36 -1.99 -22.76 18.57
N TYR A 37 -0.77 -23.29 18.69
CA TYR A 37 -0.10 -23.98 17.59
C TYR A 37 -0.88 -25.22 17.12
N VAL A 38 -1.34 -26.06 18.05
CA VAL A 38 -2.14 -27.25 17.73
C VAL A 38 -3.45 -26.86 17.04
N VAL A 39 -4.15 -25.85 17.57
CA VAL A 39 -5.38 -25.32 16.95
C VAL A 39 -5.09 -24.77 15.55
N ALA A 40 -3.98 -24.04 15.37
CA ALA A 40 -3.59 -23.49 14.08
C ALA A 40 -3.35 -24.59 13.03
N GLU A 41 -2.70 -25.69 13.40
CA GLU A 41 -2.43 -26.83 12.51
C GLU A 41 -3.74 -27.49 12.04
N ILE A 42 -4.65 -27.75 12.99
CA ILE A 42 -5.95 -28.37 12.72
C ILE A 42 -6.76 -27.48 11.78
N VAL A 43 -6.92 -26.20 12.13
CA VAL A 43 -7.72 -25.25 11.35
C VAL A 43 -7.13 -25.05 9.95
N SER A 44 -5.81 -24.90 9.83
CA SER A 44 -5.13 -24.76 8.54
C SER A 44 -5.37 -25.96 7.63
N THR A 45 -5.25 -27.18 8.17
CA THR A 45 -5.49 -28.42 7.42
C THR A 45 -6.93 -28.53 6.94
N VAL A 46 -7.90 -28.15 7.79
CA VAL A 46 -9.32 -28.13 7.43
C VAL A 46 -9.58 -27.13 6.30
N ILE A 47 -9.07 -25.91 6.43
CA ILE A 47 -9.22 -24.86 5.41
C ILE A 47 -8.59 -25.30 4.09
N HIS A 48 -7.37 -25.82 4.12
CA HIS A 48 -6.69 -26.32 2.93
C HIS A 48 -7.54 -27.35 2.19
N ARG A 49 -8.06 -28.36 2.92
CA ARG A 49 -8.89 -29.42 2.34
C ARG A 49 -10.18 -28.88 1.73
N ILE A 50 -10.83 -27.93 2.39
CA ILE A 50 -12.06 -27.30 1.89
C ILE A 50 -11.76 -26.50 0.62
N LEU A 51 -10.72 -25.66 0.64
CA LEU A 51 -10.34 -24.82 -0.49
C LEU A 51 -9.96 -25.64 -1.72
N VAL A 52 -9.17 -26.71 -1.55
CA VAL A 52 -8.83 -27.62 -2.66
C VAL A 52 -10.10 -28.16 -3.29
N ARG A 53 -11.07 -28.67 -2.50
CA ARG A 53 -12.33 -29.20 -3.04
C ARG A 53 -13.19 -28.16 -3.76
N LEU A 54 -13.27 -26.94 -3.23
CA LEU A 54 -14.07 -25.86 -3.82
C LEU A 54 -13.46 -25.33 -5.12
N PHE A 55 -12.13 -25.26 -5.20
CA PHE A 55 -11.41 -24.69 -6.33
C PHE A 55 -10.84 -25.73 -7.30
N SER A 56 -11.09 -27.04 -7.10
CA SER A 56 -10.71 -28.11 -8.04
C SER A 56 -11.17 -27.88 -9.49
N HIS A 57 -12.21 -27.07 -9.70
CA HIS A 57 -12.79 -26.79 -11.01
C HIS A 57 -12.64 -25.33 -11.45
N SER A 58 -11.96 -24.48 -10.66
CA SER A 58 -11.80 -23.06 -10.98
C SER A 58 -10.50 -22.84 -11.74
N THR A 59 -10.55 -22.00 -12.76
CA THR A 59 -9.37 -21.47 -13.48
C THR A 59 -8.67 -20.36 -12.68
N ILE A 60 -8.92 -20.27 -11.37
CA ILE A 60 -8.40 -19.25 -10.48
C ILE A 60 -7.39 -19.96 -9.58
N GLN A 61 -6.10 -19.69 -9.79
CA GLN A 61 -5.00 -20.28 -9.03
C GLN A 61 -4.90 -19.63 -7.64
N ILE A 62 -5.92 -19.80 -6.80
CA ILE A 62 -5.76 -19.53 -5.38
C ILE A 62 -4.90 -20.66 -4.84
N SER A 63 -3.68 -20.34 -4.40
CA SER A 63 -2.91 -21.30 -3.62
C SER A 63 -3.67 -21.57 -2.32
N ALA A 64 -4.41 -22.68 -2.27
CA ALA A 64 -5.09 -23.14 -1.06
C ALA A 64 -4.10 -23.26 0.11
N GLY A 65 -2.82 -23.55 -0.20
CA GLY A 65 -1.71 -23.51 0.75
C GLY A 65 -1.39 -22.10 1.26
N LEU A 66 -1.44 -21.08 0.40
CA LEU A 66 -1.23 -19.68 0.82
C LEU A 66 -2.32 -19.24 1.80
N VAL A 67 -3.59 -19.45 1.47
CA VAL A 67 -4.71 -19.05 2.34
C VAL A 67 -4.67 -19.81 3.67
N ALA A 68 -4.51 -21.14 3.61
CA ALA A 68 -4.42 -21.97 4.81
C ALA A 68 -3.19 -21.61 5.67
N GLY A 69 -2.05 -21.31 5.03
CA GLY A 69 -0.82 -20.87 5.67
C GLY A 69 -0.97 -19.50 6.35
N THR A 70 -1.62 -18.54 5.69
CA THR A 70 -1.93 -17.23 6.29
C THR A 70 -2.81 -17.39 7.53
N VAL A 71 -3.87 -18.21 7.45
CA VAL A 71 -4.75 -18.44 8.61
C VAL A 71 -4.00 -19.12 9.76
N LYS A 72 -3.12 -20.09 9.45
CA LYS A 72 -2.24 -20.71 10.45
C LYS A 72 -1.37 -19.67 11.15
N ALA A 73 -0.69 -18.82 10.37
CA ALA A 73 0.15 -17.76 10.90
C ALA A 73 -0.66 -16.78 11.77
N LEU A 74 -1.87 -16.43 11.35
CA LEU A 74 -2.76 -15.55 12.12
C LEU A 74 -3.09 -16.14 13.50
N ILE A 75 -3.52 -17.41 13.55
CA ILE A 75 -3.87 -18.08 14.82
C ILE A 75 -2.65 -18.16 15.73
N ILE A 76 -1.47 -18.48 15.18
CA ILE A 76 -0.21 -18.52 15.94
C ILE A 76 0.13 -17.14 16.51
N LEU A 77 0.04 -16.07 15.72
CA LEU A 77 0.35 -14.71 16.16
C LEU A 77 -0.63 -14.21 17.23
N ILE A 78 -1.92 -14.57 17.12
CA ILE A 78 -2.92 -14.26 18.15
C ILE A 78 -2.63 -15.06 19.43
N SER A 79 -2.30 -16.34 19.31
CA SER A 79 -1.92 -17.16 20.45
C SER A 79 -0.66 -16.63 21.14
N LEU A 80 0.34 -16.21 20.37
CA LEU A 80 1.56 -15.60 20.89
C LEU A 80 1.25 -14.26 21.58
N SER A 81 0.36 -13.44 20.99
CA SER A 81 -0.13 -12.21 21.62
C SER A 81 -0.74 -12.48 22.99
N ILE A 82 -1.71 -13.41 23.08
CA ILE A 82 -2.38 -13.78 24.33
C ILE A 82 -1.38 -14.40 25.32
N GLY A 83 -0.46 -15.23 24.85
CA GLY A 83 0.58 -15.79 25.69
C GLY A 83 1.47 -14.69 26.30
N LEU A 84 1.93 -13.74 25.50
CA LEU A 84 2.84 -12.71 25.98
C LEU A 84 2.18 -11.78 27.01
N THR A 85 0.85 -11.59 26.98
CA THR A 85 0.17 -10.79 28.01
C THR A 85 0.16 -11.44 29.39
N VAL A 86 0.29 -12.77 29.48
CA VAL A 86 0.32 -13.47 30.78
C VAL A 86 1.71 -13.54 31.39
N VAL A 87 2.76 -13.24 30.62
CA VAL A 87 4.15 -13.27 31.10
C VAL A 87 4.41 -12.07 32.01
N SER A 88 4.82 -12.34 33.25
CA SER A 88 5.19 -11.30 34.23
C SER A 88 6.70 -11.33 34.47
N LEU A 89 7.41 -10.31 34.01
CA LEU A 89 8.86 -10.11 34.18
C LEU A 89 9.16 -8.85 35.01
N GLY A 90 8.31 -8.53 35.98
CA GLY A 90 8.44 -7.30 36.76
C GLY A 90 8.37 -6.05 35.87
N PRO A 91 9.30 -5.09 35.99
CA PRO A 91 9.32 -3.87 35.17
C PRO A 91 9.37 -4.11 33.66
N ALA A 92 9.99 -5.22 33.22
CA ALA A 92 10.12 -5.55 31.80
C ALA A 92 8.79 -5.97 31.14
N SER A 93 7.75 -6.28 31.94
CA SER A 93 6.42 -6.68 31.44
C SER A 93 5.77 -5.61 30.56
N VAL A 94 6.16 -4.34 30.72
CA VAL A 94 5.66 -3.23 29.88
C VAL A 94 6.06 -3.44 28.42
N TYR A 95 7.31 -3.83 28.16
CA TYR A 95 7.80 -4.08 26.79
C TYR A 95 7.18 -5.36 26.21
N VAL A 96 7.07 -6.41 27.02
CA VAL A 96 6.42 -7.67 26.61
C VAL A 96 4.95 -7.43 26.24
N SER A 97 4.24 -6.63 27.04
CA SER A 97 2.84 -6.24 26.76
C SER A 97 2.72 -5.39 25.49
N ALA A 98 3.69 -4.51 25.22
CA ALA A 98 3.72 -3.76 23.96
C ALA A 98 3.88 -4.68 22.74
N VAL A 99 4.79 -5.65 22.80
CA VAL A 99 4.95 -6.67 21.75
C VAL A 99 3.69 -7.53 21.63
N ALA A 100 3.11 -7.94 22.75
CA ALA A 100 1.86 -8.71 22.77
C ALA A 100 0.74 -7.98 22.02
N ARG A 101 0.59 -6.68 22.27
CA ARG A 101 -0.42 -5.85 21.60
C ARG A 101 -0.10 -5.62 20.12
N TYR A 102 1.17 -5.62 19.72
CA TYR A 102 1.60 -5.44 18.33
C TYR A 102 1.24 -6.63 17.43
N LEU A 103 1.43 -7.86 17.91
CA LEU A 103 1.32 -9.08 17.10
C LEU A 103 -0.03 -9.25 16.37
N PRO A 104 -1.21 -8.95 16.95
CA PRO A 104 -2.47 -9.05 16.22
C PRO A 104 -2.58 -8.08 15.04
N TYR A 105 -2.02 -6.87 15.16
CA TYR A 105 -2.01 -5.90 14.05
C TYR A 105 -1.09 -6.37 12.92
N LEU A 106 0.07 -6.94 13.26
CA LEU A 106 0.96 -7.57 12.29
C LEU A 106 0.26 -8.74 11.59
N ALA A 107 -0.45 -9.59 12.33
CA ALA A 107 -1.23 -10.69 11.77
C ALA A 107 -2.30 -10.19 10.79
N GLY A 108 -3.02 -9.12 11.16
CA GLY A 108 -3.99 -8.45 10.29
C GLY A 108 -3.36 -7.90 9.00
N ALA A 109 -2.18 -7.29 9.10
CA ALA A 109 -1.45 -6.80 7.94
C ALA A 109 -1.00 -7.92 7.00
N ILE A 110 -0.44 -9.02 7.53
CA ILE A 110 -0.07 -10.21 6.74
C ILE A 110 -1.31 -10.79 6.04
N LEU A 111 -2.44 -10.86 6.74
CA LEU A 111 -3.70 -11.33 6.15
C LEU A 111 -4.15 -10.41 5.01
N LEU A 112 -4.15 -9.11 5.22
CA LEU A 112 -4.51 -8.14 4.18
C LEU A 112 -3.60 -8.24 2.96
N LEU A 113 -2.29 -8.34 3.15
CA LEU A 113 -1.35 -8.45 2.02
C LEU A 113 -1.55 -9.77 1.27
N THR A 114 -1.66 -10.90 1.96
CA THR A 114 -1.79 -12.20 1.30
C THR A 114 -3.18 -12.39 0.66
N LEU A 115 -4.25 -12.21 1.43
CA LEU A 115 -5.62 -12.45 0.96
C LEU A 115 -6.15 -11.28 0.14
N GLY A 116 -5.86 -10.04 0.53
CA GLY A 116 -6.29 -8.86 -0.21
C GLY A 116 -5.70 -8.83 -1.62
N ILE A 117 -4.38 -9.02 -1.76
CA ILE A 117 -3.73 -9.04 -3.09
C ILE A 117 -4.28 -10.20 -3.93
N THR A 118 -4.48 -11.37 -3.33
CA THR A 118 -5.11 -12.51 -3.99
C THR A 118 -6.50 -12.17 -4.48
N LEU A 119 -7.34 -11.54 -3.65
CA LEU A 119 -8.71 -11.15 -4.00
C LEU A 119 -8.75 -10.14 -5.15
N VAL A 120 -7.81 -9.19 -5.18
CA VAL A 120 -7.68 -8.24 -6.30
C VAL A 120 -7.31 -8.97 -7.59
N ASN A 121 -6.39 -9.93 -7.56
CA ASN A 121 -6.06 -10.72 -8.74
C ASN A 121 -7.29 -11.46 -9.27
N ILE A 122 -8.05 -12.11 -8.38
CA ILE A 122 -9.28 -12.82 -8.75
C ILE A 122 -10.28 -11.87 -9.42
N LEU A 123 -10.48 -10.69 -8.83
CA LEU A 123 -11.41 -9.69 -9.35
C LEU A 123 -10.99 -9.21 -10.75
N ILE A 124 -9.72 -8.86 -10.92
CA ILE A 124 -9.19 -8.37 -12.21
C ILE A 124 -9.27 -9.48 -13.27
N ASP A 125 -8.91 -10.71 -12.93
CA ASP A 125 -9.01 -11.85 -13.83
C ASP A 125 -10.47 -12.14 -14.23
N TYR A 126 -11.40 -12.05 -13.27
CA TYR A 126 -12.83 -12.21 -13.53
C TYR A 126 -13.34 -11.14 -14.50
N MET A 127 -13.02 -9.86 -14.25
CA MET A 127 -13.44 -8.77 -15.13
C MET A 127 -12.80 -8.89 -16.53
N GLY A 128 -11.52 -9.27 -16.59
CA GLY A 128 -10.80 -9.48 -17.84
C GLY A 128 -11.37 -10.61 -18.71
N ARG A 129 -12.03 -11.61 -18.11
CA ARG A 129 -12.74 -12.67 -18.86
C ARG A 129 -14.10 -12.23 -19.38
N GLN A 130 -14.78 -11.34 -18.67
CA GLN A 130 -16.09 -10.82 -19.08
C GLN A 130 -15.97 -9.75 -20.18
N MET A 131 -14.79 -9.15 -20.34
CA MET A 131 -14.52 -8.16 -21.38
C MET A 131 -13.63 -8.77 -22.47
N VAL A 132 -13.98 -8.58 -23.75
CA VAL A 132 -13.10 -8.98 -24.87
C VAL A 132 -11.97 -7.96 -24.96
N VAL A 133 -10.88 -8.18 -24.21
CA VAL A 133 -9.77 -7.23 -24.11
C VAL A 133 -8.81 -7.36 -25.29
N ASN A 134 -9.14 -6.72 -26.41
CA ASN A 134 -8.20 -6.50 -27.52
C ASN A 134 -7.76 -5.03 -27.67
N ASP A 135 -8.30 -4.10 -26.85
CA ASP A 135 -7.92 -2.67 -26.88
C ASP A 135 -6.85 -2.37 -25.81
N PRO A 136 -5.67 -1.82 -26.18
CA PRO A 136 -4.66 -1.33 -25.24
C PRO A 136 -5.21 -0.43 -24.13
N PHE A 137 -6.22 0.39 -24.43
CA PHE A 137 -6.85 1.27 -23.44
C PHE A 137 -7.57 0.50 -22.32
N MET A 138 -8.24 -0.60 -22.66
CA MET A 138 -8.89 -1.46 -21.67
C MET A 138 -7.86 -2.16 -20.78
N SER A 139 -6.73 -2.58 -21.35
CA SER A 139 -5.63 -3.15 -20.56
C SER A 139 -5.07 -2.13 -19.55
N THR A 140 -4.96 -0.86 -19.95
CA THR A 140 -4.56 0.22 -19.05
C THR A 140 -5.56 0.44 -17.94
N ILE A 141 -6.87 0.47 -18.22
CA ILE A 141 -7.92 0.59 -17.19
C ILE A 141 -7.79 -0.52 -16.15
N PHE A 142 -7.61 -1.76 -16.59
CA PHE A 142 -7.45 -2.89 -15.68
C PHE A 142 -6.18 -2.80 -14.83
N ASN A 143 -5.08 -2.38 -15.43
CA ASN A 143 -3.83 -2.16 -14.71
C ASN A 143 -3.99 -1.06 -13.66
N VAL A 144 -4.60 0.07 -14.03
CA VAL A 144 -4.89 1.18 -13.11
C VAL A 144 -5.77 0.73 -11.95
N LEU A 145 -6.84 -0.01 -12.22
CA LEU A 145 -7.71 -0.57 -11.19
C LEU A 145 -6.94 -1.54 -10.27
N LYS A 146 -6.14 -2.44 -10.85
CA LYS A 146 -5.32 -3.40 -10.12
C LYS A 146 -4.34 -2.71 -9.19
N PHE A 147 -3.55 -1.77 -9.71
CA PHE A 147 -2.59 -1.01 -8.92
C PHE A 147 -3.26 -0.14 -7.87
N GLY A 148 -4.42 0.46 -8.17
CA GLY A 148 -5.17 1.27 -7.21
C GLY A 148 -5.67 0.44 -6.03
N LEU A 149 -6.21 -0.75 -6.30
CA LEU A 149 -6.64 -1.67 -5.24
C LEU A 149 -5.45 -2.20 -4.42
N TYR A 150 -4.32 -2.50 -5.06
CA TYR A 150 -3.09 -2.84 -4.33
C TYR A 150 -2.61 -1.70 -3.45
N ALA A 151 -2.67 -0.45 -3.91
CA ALA A 151 -2.29 0.71 -3.12
C ALA A 151 -3.09 0.77 -1.82
N ILE A 152 -4.41 0.58 -1.89
CA ILE A 152 -5.29 0.59 -0.72
C ILE A 152 -4.90 -0.53 0.25
N ILE A 153 -4.72 -1.76 -0.24
CA ILE A 153 -4.37 -2.91 0.61
C ILE A 153 -3.02 -2.71 1.29
N ILE A 154 -2.00 -2.30 0.53
CA ILE A 154 -0.65 -2.06 1.05
C ILE A 154 -0.68 -0.95 2.09
N THR A 155 -1.41 0.13 1.82
CA THR A 155 -1.53 1.27 2.75
C THR A 155 -2.21 0.87 4.04
N LEU A 156 -3.31 0.12 3.99
CA LEU A 156 -3.97 -0.40 5.19
C LEU A 156 -3.06 -1.35 5.97
N ALA A 157 -2.38 -2.26 5.28
CA ALA A 157 -1.44 -3.19 5.91
C ALA A 157 -0.26 -2.46 6.58
N ALA A 158 0.34 -1.47 5.90
CA ALA A 158 1.41 -0.65 6.46
C ALA A 158 0.91 0.21 7.63
N THR A 159 -0.33 0.71 7.56
CA THR A 159 -0.95 1.44 8.67
C THR A 159 -1.06 0.56 9.91
N LEU A 160 -1.57 -0.65 9.76
CA LEU A 160 -1.72 -1.61 10.86
C LEU A 160 -0.36 -2.06 11.42
N ALA A 161 0.57 -2.44 10.55
CA ALA A 161 1.84 -3.05 10.97
C ALA A 161 2.93 -2.05 11.37
N ILE A 162 2.89 -0.81 10.87
CA ILE A 162 3.98 0.15 11.06
C ILE A 162 3.44 1.44 11.64
N PHE A 163 2.58 2.15 10.92
CA PHE A 163 2.29 3.55 11.25
C PHE A 163 1.39 3.75 12.47
N TYR A 164 0.55 2.77 12.81
CA TYR A 164 -0.18 2.78 14.07
C TYR A 164 0.78 2.77 15.28
N TRP A 165 1.94 2.13 15.14
CA TRP A 165 2.95 1.98 16.19
C TRP A 165 4.08 3.00 16.09
N VAL A 166 4.33 3.53 14.90
CA VAL A 166 5.40 4.49 14.57
C VAL A 166 4.77 5.69 13.83
N PRO A 167 4.22 6.68 14.54
CA PRO A 167 3.47 7.79 13.95
C PRO A 167 4.34 8.87 13.30
N PHE A 168 5.66 8.68 13.25
CA PHE A 168 6.61 9.68 12.72
C PHE A 168 6.52 9.89 11.21
N ILE A 169 5.83 9.01 10.49
CA ILE A 169 5.73 9.02 9.04
C ILE A 169 4.25 8.91 8.64
N SER A 170 3.81 9.72 7.68
CA SER A 170 2.43 9.68 7.18
C SER A 170 2.13 8.29 6.58
N PRO A 171 1.05 7.61 7.02
CA PRO A 171 0.64 6.33 6.45
C PRO A 171 0.34 6.40 4.94
N TYR A 172 0.01 7.60 4.45
CA TYR A 172 -0.41 7.84 3.08
C TYR A 172 0.76 7.97 2.09
N LEU A 173 2.03 8.01 2.53
CA LEU A 173 3.15 8.11 1.59
C LEU A 173 3.15 7.02 0.52
N PHE A 174 2.89 5.77 0.90
CA PHE A 174 2.83 4.67 -0.06
C PHE A 174 1.62 4.80 -0.99
N TYR A 175 0.47 5.21 -0.45
CA TYR A 175 -0.74 5.46 -1.22
C TYR A 175 -0.49 6.54 -2.28
N ASP A 176 0.05 7.69 -1.85
CA ASP A 176 0.27 8.86 -2.69
C ASP A 176 1.31 8.58 -3.80
N ILE A 177 2.36 7.80 -3.50
CA ILE A 177 3.35 7.35 -4.50
C ILE A 177 2.69 6.46 -5.57
N ILE A 178 1.91 5.47 -5.14
CA ILE A 178 1.28 4.53 -6.08
C ILE A 178 0.21 5.25 -6.90
N ILE A 179 -0.63 6.07 -6.28
CA ILE A 179 -1.69 6.83 -6.97
C ILE A 179 -1.09 7.86 -7.93
N GLY A 180 -0.05 8.59 -7.53
CA GLY A 180 0.66 9.50 -8.44
C GLY A 180 1.18 8.78 -9.68
N SER A 181 1.76 7.58 -9.49
CA SER A 181 2.24 6.74 -10.60
C SER A 181 1.11 6.24 -11.50
N ILE A 182 -0.02 5.85 -10.93
CA ILE A 182 -1.23 5.43 -11.66
C ILE A 182 -1.80 6.58 -12.49
N VAL A 183 -1.90 7.78 -11.90
CA VAL A 183 -2.37 8.98 -12.59
C VAL A 183 -1.49 9.28 -13.80
N LEU A 184 -0.16 9.20 -13.67
CA LEU A 184 0.76 9.36 -14.81
C LEU A 184 0.49 8.35 -15.93
N LEU A 185 0.45 7.07 -15.58
CA LEU A 185 0.28 5.99 -16.54
C LEU A 185 -1.06 6.13 -17.31
N PHE A 186 -2.13 6.46 -16.60
CA PHE A 186 -3.44 6.67 -17.19
C PHE A 186 -3.48 7.90 -18.08
N SER A 187 -2.94 9.02 -17.59
CA SER A 187 -2.90 10.28 -18.33
C SER A 187 -2.10 10.18 -19.62
N PHE A 188 -0.91 9.55 -19.59
CA PHE A 188 -0.11 9.35 -20.80
C PHE A 188 -0.84 8.51 -21.84
N THR A 189 -1.51 7.43 -21.40
CA THR A 189 -2.31 6.59 -22.31
C THR A 189 -3.46 7.37 -22.96
N ILE A 190 -4.17 8.20 -22.18
CA ILE A 190 -5.26 9.03 -22.72
C ILE A 190 -4.73 10.06 -23.73
N ILE A 191 -3.62 10.73 -23.40
CA ILE A 191 -3.01 11.73 -24.27
C ILE A 191 -2.55 11.11 -25.57
N ASP A 192 -1.90 9.94 -25.52
CA ASP A 192 -1.46 9.22 -26.71
C ASP A 192 -2.65 8.89 -27.61
N LYS A 193 -3.69 8.28 -27.04
CA LYS A 193 -4.90 7.90 -27.80
C LYS A 193 -5.62 9.12 -28.39
N ALA A 194 -5.76 10.20 -27.62
CA ALA A 194 -6.41 11.43 -28.06
C ALA A 194 -5.61 12.11 -29.18
N ILE A 195 -4.30 12.28 -29.00
CA ILE A 195 -3.46 12.97 -29.98
C ILE A 195 -3.25 12.13 -31.24
N ASP A 196 -3.08 10.81 -31.12
CA ASP A 196 -3.00 9.91 -32.29
C ASP A 196 -4.28 9.96 -33.12
N SER A 197 -5.45 10.04 -32.47
CA SER A 197 -6.73 10.19 -33.18
C SER A 197 -6.81 11.50 -33.96
N ILE A 198 -6.31 12.60 -33.39
CA ILE A 198 -6.24 13.91 -34.07
C ILE A 198 -5.24 13.86 -35.23
N SER A 199 -4.04 13.31 -35.00
CA SER A 199 -3.00 13.22 -36.03
C SER A 199 -3.41 12.38 -37.24
N LYS A 200 -4.24 11.36 -37.03
CA LYS A 200 -4.80 10.53 -38.12
C LYS A 200 -5.91 11.23 -38.89
N SER A 201 -6.62 12.15 -38.25
CA SER A 201 -7.77 12.86 -38.84
C SER A 201 -7.35 14.10 -39.63
N ASP A 202 -6.25 14.75 -39.24
CA ASP A 202 -5.67 15.89 -39.97
C ASP A 202 -4.12 15.80 -40.00
N PRO A 203 -3.52 15.34 -41.11
CA PRO A 203 -2.06 15.24 -41.27
C PRO A 203 -1.32 16.58 -41.20
N ASN A 204 -2.00 17.71 -41.43
CA ASN A 204 -1.40 19.05 -41.36
C ASN A 204 -1.32 19.60 -39.93
N ALA A 205 -1.91 18.91 -38.95
CA ALA A 205 -1.92 19.32 -37.54
C ALA A 205 -0.65 18.91 -36.76
N THR A 206 0.44 18.49 -37.42
CA THR A 206 1.67 17.95 -36.80
C THR A 206 2.27 18.87 -35.73
N TYR A 207 2.16 20.18 -35.93
CA TYR A 207 2.64 21.19 -34.97
C TYR A 207 1.78 21.23 -33.70
N ILE A 208 0.45 21.13 -33.86
CA ILE A 208 -0.53 21.15 -32.76
C ILE A 208 -0.46 19.84 -31.97
N THR A 209 -0.27 18.71 -32.64
CA THR A 209 -0.17 17.40 -31.99
C THR A 209 1.10 17.26 -31.15
N THR A 210 2.24 17.77 -31.63
CA THR A 210 3.51 17.74 -30.90
C THR A 210 3.51 18.70 -29.70
N TYR A 211 3.08 19.95 -29.89
CA TYR A 211 2.97 20.92 -28.79
C TYR A 211 1.92 20.51 -27.75
N GLY A 212 0.78 19.97 -28.22
CA GLY A 212 -0.30 19.49 -27.36
C GLY A 212 0.14 18.34 -26.45
N ARG A 213 0.90 17.36 -26.98
CA ARG A 213 1.48 16.29 -26.16
C ARG A 213 2.37 16.82 -25.06
N PHE A 214 3.34 17.67 -25.43
CA PHE A 214 4.28 18.22 -24.47
C PHE A 214 3.58 18.96 -23.33
N LEU A 215 2.60 19.82 -23.67
CA LEU A 215 1.85 20.60 -22.69
C LEU A 215 1.02 19.70 -21.77
N LEU A 216 0.27 18.74 -22.33
CA LEU A 216 -0.55 17.84 -21.55
C LEU A 216 0.29 16.94 -20.64
N TYR A 217 1.39 16.36 -21.12
CA TYR A 217 2.30 15.58 -20.28
C TYR A 217 2.86 16.41 -19.13
N THR A 218 3.25 17.66 -19.40
CA THR A 218 3.79 18.56 -18.37
C THR A 218 2.76 18.84 -17.28
N ILE A 219 1.50 19.10 -17.65
CA ILE A 219 0.41 19.31 -16.67
C ILE A 219 0.23 18.08 -15.79
N PHE A 220 0.10 16.89 -16.37
CA PHE A 220 -0.13 15.68 -15.60
C PHE A 220 1.09 15.25 -14.78
N LEU A 221 2.30 15.56 -15.24
CA LEU A 221 3.52 15.39 -14.47
C LEU A 221 3.48 16.22 -13.18
N VAL A 222 3.13 17.50 -13.28
CA VAL A 222 3.04 18.39 -12.11
C VAL A 222 1.94 17.91 -11.16
N ILE A 223 0.78 17.49 -11.67
CA ILE A 223 -0.31 16.93 -10.86
C ILE A 223 0.15 15.68 -10.10
N ALA A 224 0.82 14.74 -10.78
CA ALA A 224 1.28 13.51 -10.16
C ALA A 224 2.34 13.79 -9.07
N ILE A 225 3.29 14.67 -9.35
CA ILE A 225 4.27 15.10 -8.35
C ILE A 225 3.56 15.73 -7.15
N ALA A 226 2.52 16.53 -7.37
CA ALA A 226 1.74 17.16 -6.30
C ALA A 226 1.05 16.14 -5.40
N ILE A 227 0.50 15.07 -5.98
CA ILE A 227 -0.09 13.96 -5.23
C ILE A 227 0.99 13.30 -4.38
N ILE A 228 2.13 12.94 -4.97
CA ILE A 228 3.22 12.21 -4.29
C ILE A 228 3.77 13.00 -3.09
N VAL A 229 3.93 14.31 -3.24
CA VAL A 229 4.50 15.17 -2.20
C VAL A 229 3.45 15.75 -1.25
N GLN A 230 2.17 15.43 -1.41
CA GLN A 230 1.07 15.94 -0.60
C GLN A 230 1.31 15.79 0.93
N PRO A 231 1.90 14.69 1.45
CA PRO A 231 2.18 14.56 2.87
C PRO A 231 3.21 15.57 3.40
N PHE A 232 3.98 16.20 2.52
CA PHE A 232 5.01 17.18 2.85
C PHE A 232 4.51 18.59 2.50
N SER A 233 3.76 19.20 3.42
CA SER A 233 3.14 20.53 3.22
C SER A 233 4.14 21.61 2.75
N SER A 234 5.38 21.59 3.24
CA SER A 234 6.45 22.49 2.82
C SER A 234 6.90 22.29 1.37
N VAL A 235 6.81 21.08 0.83
CA VAL A 235 7.15 20.79 -0.56
C VAL A 235 5.98 21.14 -1.48
N LEU A 236 4.75 20.93 -1.01
CA LEU A 236 3.54 21.24 -1.77
C LEU A 236 3.43 22.74 -2.11
N SER A 237 3.81 23.64 -1.18
CA SER A 237 3.81 25.08 -1.43
C SER A 237 4.82 25.49 -2.50
N ILE A 238 6.04 24.94 -2.46
CA ILE A 238 7.08 25.16 -3.48
C ILE A 238 6.56 24.70 -4.85
N LEU A 239 5.93 23.53 -4.90
CA LEU A 239 5.38 22.98 -6.14
C LEU A 239 4.24 23.84 -6.68
N GLN A 240 3.35 24.38 -5.84
CA GLN A 240 2.31 25.32 -6.27
C GLN A 240 2.92 26.58 -6.89
N THR A 241 3.96 27.16 -6.28
CA THR A 241 4.68 28.31 -6.85
C THR A 241 5.30 27.97 -8.21
N LEU A 242 5.94 26.81 -8.33
CA LEU A 242 6.47 26.33 -9.61
C LEU A 242 5.36 26.15 -10.66
N ALA A 243 4.22 25.56 -10.28
CA ALA A 243 3.08 25.35 -11.18
C ALA A 243 2.51 26.69 -11.71
N TRP A 244 2.40 27.69 -10.85
CA TRP A 244 2.00 29.05 -11.26
C TRP A 244 3.02 29.69 -12.21
N GLY A 245 4.33 29.57 -11.93
CA GLY A 245 5.38 30.06 -12.81
C GLY A 245 5.32 29.40 -14.20
N LEU A 246 5.09 28.08 -14.24
CA LEU A 246 4.92 27.31 -15.47
C LEU A 246 3.65 27.72 -16.24
N ALA A 247 2.53 27.94 -15.54
CA ALA A 247 1.28 28.41 -16.15
C ALA A 247 1.43 29.79 -16.80
N ILE A 248 2.14 30.72 -16.12
CA ILE A 248 2.45 32.05 -16.66
C ILE A 248 3.36 31.94 -17.88
N ALA A 249 4.41 31.12 -17.83
CA ALA A 249 5.31 30.91 -18.95
C ALA A 249 4.57 30.37 -20.19
N PHE A 250 3.67 29.39 -20.01
CA PHE A 250 2.82 28.89 -21.10
C PHE A 250 1.84 29.93 -21.63
N ALA A 251 1.23 30.73 -20.76
CA ALA A 251 0.33 31.81 -21.17
C ALA A 251 1.04 32.82 -22.09
N ILE A 252 2.28 33.20 -21.75
CA ILE A 252 3.11 34.10 -22.57
C ILE A 252 3.45 33.43 -23.91
N LEU A 253 3.81 32.15 -23.90
CA LEU A 253 4.18 31.39 -25.11
C LEU A 253 3.00 31.19 -26.07
N LEU A 254 1.76 31.16 -25.57
CA LEU A 254 0.55 31.04 -26.38
C LEU A 254 0.17 32.32 -27.14
N ILE A 255 0.62 33.50 -26.70
CA ILE A 255 0.25 34.80 -27.31
C ILE A 255 0.57 34.86 -28.82
N PRO A 256 1.81 34.55 -29.28
CA PRO A 256 2.14 34.60 -30.70
C PRO A 256 1.37 33.57 -31.53
N LEU A 257 1.07 32.42 -30.92
CA LEU A 257 0.42 31.29 -31.57
C LEU A 257 -1.05 31.63 -31.86
N ILE A 258 -1.76 32.17 -30.87
CA ILE A 258 -3.12 32.70 -31.01
C ILE A 258 -3.16 33.81 -32.06
N TYR A 259 -2.19 34.74 -32.05
CA TYR A 259 -2.11 35.81 -33.03
C TYR A 259 -1.95 35.27 -34.47
N SER A 260 -1.12 34.23 -34.66
CA SER A 260 -0.94 33.60 -35.97
C SER A 260 -2.19 32.88 -36.48
N LEU A 261 -2.96 32.24 -35.60
CA LEU A 261 -4.21 31.56 -35.92
C LEU A 261 -5.31 32.55 -36.29
N ILE A 262 -5.46 33.63 -35.51
CA ILE A 262 -6.40 34.71 -35.81
C ILE A 262 -6.07 35.34 -37.15
N LYS A 263 -4.78 35.58 -37.44
CA LYS A 263 -4.33 36.13 -38.72
C LYS A 263 -4.66 35.20 -39.89
N ARG A 264 -4.45 33.89 -39.75
CA ARG A 264 -4.83 32.88 -40.76
C ARG A 264 -6.33 32.83 -41.02
N MET A 265 -7.15 32.77 -39.97
CA MET A 265 -8.61 32.77 -40.10
C MET A 265 -9.11 34.06 -40.76
N ALA A 266 -8.53 35.21 -40.39
CA ALA A 266 -8.87 36.49 -41.00
C ALA A 266 -8.48 36.58 -42.49
N THR A 267 -7.46 35.84 -42.93
CA THR A 267 -7.09 35.75 -44.36
C THR A 267 -7.90 34.72 -45.14
N GLU A 268 -8.43 33.67 -44.52
CA GLU A 268 -9.32 32.69 -45.19
C GLU A 268 -10.77 33.18 -45.29
N LEU A 269 -11.18 34.12 -44.43
CA LEU A 269 -12.50 34.78 -44.48
C LEU A 269 -12.55 35.96 -45.49
N LYS A 270 -11.43 36.32 -46.11
CA LYS A 270 -11.34 37.33 -47.18
C LYS A 270 -11.27 36.67 -48.55
#